data_AF-A0AA41YSJ7-F1
#
_entry.id   AF-A0AA41YSJ7-F1
#
_cell.length_a   1.000
_cell.length_b   1.000
_cell.length_c   1.000
_cell.angle_alpha   90.00
_cell.angle_beta   90.00
_cell.angle_gamma   90.00
#
_symmetry.space_group_name_H-M   'P 1'
#
loop_
_entity.id
_entity.type
_entity.pdbx_description
1 polymer ?
#
loop_
_entity_poly.entity_id
_entity_poly.type
_entity_poly.pdbx_seq_one_letter_code
_entity_poly.pdbx_strand_id
1 'polypeptide(L)'
;MGEAARRNAAEAAWLATLDEQERILVRAAKGLAVALPLDGACYRASLFLKLFLEQEHGTAANAVVGFVNDGTDELYASHAWLEFRGQRTDLTLCRPMSPEVQKRGQLVIHGRVIAEGWSRYTYHMHRPLEGLRVIQQMMSNPSTRPMVAEQEELHLRMVATAKNNTLIRAYLDGAPDGLTYDRIATAVKRG
;
A
#
# COMPACT_ATOMS: atom_id res chain seq x y z
N MET A 1 24.53 18.92 -17.15
CA MET A 1 23.93 18.56 -15.84
C MET A 1 23.78 17.04 -15.77
N GLY A 2 24.22 16.41 -14.69
CA GLY A 2 24.13 14.95 -14.51
C GLY A 2 22.70 14.46 -14.22
N GLU A 3 22.48 13.15 -14.34
CA GLU A 3 21.17 12.51 -14.15
C GLU A 3 20.56 12.78 -12.76
N ALA A 4 21.39 12.73 -11.72
CA ALA A 4 20.97 13.03 -10.34
C ALA A 4 20.45 14.47 -10.19
N ALA A 5 21.11 15.45 -10.82
CA ALA A 5 20.69 16.85 -10.77
C ALA A 5 19.34 17.07 -11.46
N ARG A 6 19.10 16.39 -12.60
CA ARG A 6 17.81 16.42 -13.31
C ARG A 6 16.68 15.82 -12.47
N ARG A 7 16.93 14.67 -11.83
CA ARG A 7 15.96 14.03 -10.93
C ARG A 7 15.60 14.92 -9.73
N ASN A 8 16.60 15.51 -9.08
CA ASN A 8 16.37 16.42 -7.96
C ASN A 8 15.57 17.66 -8.37
N ALA A 9 15.88 18.25 -9.53
CA ALA A 9 15.13 19.39 -10.05
C ALA A 9 13.67 19.01 -10.39
N ALA A 10 13.43 17.86 -11.01
CA ALA A 10 12.09 17.36 -11.32
C ALA A 10 11.29 16.98 -10.07
N GLU A 11 11.96 16.56 -9.00
CA GLU A 11 11.34 16.35 -7.70
C GLU A 11 10.95 17.68 -7.05
N ALA A 12 11.89 18.64 -6.98
CA ALA A 12 11.64 19.96 -6.41
C ALA A 12 10.50 20.70 -7.13
N ALA A 13 10.48 20.65 -8.46
CA ALA A 13 9.43 21.25 -9.27
C ALA A 13 8.05 20.66 -8.95
N TRP A 14 7.95 19.34 -8.77
CA TRP A 14 6.70 18.68 -8.37
C TRP A 14 6.30 19.03 -6.94
N LEU A 15 7.22 18.99 -5.98
CA LEU A 15 6.91 19.37 -4.60
C LEU A 15 6.44 20.82 -4.47
N ALA A 16 6.88 21.70 -5.37
CA ALA A 16 6.43 23.09 -5.44
C ALA A 16 4.97 23.24 -5.91
N THR A 17 4.41 22.24 -6.62
CA THR A 17 2.99 22.25 -7.03
C THR A 17 2.05 21.74 -5.93
N LEU A 18 2.58 21.16 -4.86
CA LEU A 18 1.81 20.55 -3.79
C LEU A 18 1.54 21.54 -2.66
N ASP A 19 0.38 21.42 -2.04
CA ASP A 19 0.07 22.15 -0.82
C ASP A 19 0.81 21.58 0.41
N GLU A 20 0.57 22.15 1.59
CA GLU A 20 1.22 21.70 2.82
C GLU A 20 0.88 20.26 3.19
N GLN A 21 -0.40 19.87 3.13
CA GLN A 21 -0.84 18.51 3.51
C GLN A 21 -0.31 17.47 2.53
N GLU A 22 -0.33 17.79 1.24
CA GLU A 22 0.24 16.94 0.19
C GLU A 22 1.74 16.76 0.37
N ARG A 23 2.49 17.83 0.72
CA ARG A 23 3.92 17.73 1.04
C ARG A 23 4.19 16.88 2.27
N ILE A 24 3.38 17.00 3.32
CA ILE A 24 3.46 16.17 4.52
C ILE A 24 3.27 14.69 4.14
N LEU A 25 2.24 14.37 3.35
CA LEU A 25 2.00 13.01 2.86
C LEU A 25 3.19 12.46 2.08
N VAL A 26 3.75 13.24 1.14
CA VAL A 26 4.91 12.80 0.36
C VAL A 26 6.12 12.54 1.25
N ARG A 27 6.38 13.40 2.23
CA ARG A 27 7.48 13.21 3.20
C ARG A 27 7.26 11.96 4.05
N ALA A 28 6.07 11.79 4.63
CA ALA A 28 5.73 10.63 5.44
C ALA A 28 5.85 9.31 4.64
N ALA A 29 5.38 9.30 3.40
CA ALA A 29 5.48 8.15 2.51
C ALA A 29 6.94 7.79 2.19
N LYS A 30 7.79 8.78 1.93
CA LYS A 30 9.23 8.57 1.70
C LYS A 30 9.95 8.08 2.95
N GLY A 31 9.69 8.71 4.11
CA GLY A 31 10.24 8.28 5.39
C GLY A 31 9.84 6.84 5.72
N LEU A 32 8.58 6.48 5.47
CA LEU A 32 8.09 5.12 5.69
C LEU A 32 8.77 4.10 4.77
N ALA A 33 8.98 4.44 3.50
CA ALA A 33 9.63 3.55 2.54
C ALA A 33 11.09 3.21 2.93
N VAL A 34 11.71 4.04 3.77
CA VAL A 34 13.04 3.79 4.38
C VAL A 34 12.90 3.04 5.70
N ALA A 35 11.90 3.38 6.51
CA ALA A 35 11.74 2.86 7.87
C ALA A 35 11.21 1.42 7.95
N LEU A 36 10.41 0.97 6.96
CA LEU A 36 9.71 -0.30 6.99
C LEU A 36 10.25 -1.27 5.93
N PRO A 37 10.50 -2.55 6.25
CA PRO A 37 10.59 -3.59 5.22
C PRO A 37 9.22 -3.70 4.53
N LEU A 38 9.17 -3.37 3.24
CA LEU A 38 7.91 -3.22 2.50
C LEU A 38 7.37 -4.55 1.92
N ASP A 39 8.18 -5.60 1.96
CA ASP A 39 7.86 -6.91 1.40
C ASP A 39 6.64 -7.53 2.09
N GLY A 40 5.54 -7.65 1.35
CA GLY A 40 4.25 -8.13 1.90
C GLY A 40 3.58 -7.19 2.92
N ALA A 41 4.02 -5.94 3.02
CA ALA A 41 3.59 -5.00 4.05
C ALA A 41 2.48 -4.04 3.61
N CYS A 42 1.69 -4.37 2.57
CA CYS A 42 0.73 -3.44 1.94
C CYS A 42 -0.31 -2.90 2.93
N TYR A 43 -0.92 -3.76 3.75
CA TYR A 43 -1.84 -3.34 4.82
C TYR A 43 -1.12 -2.46 5.82
N ARG A 44 0.01 -2.93 6.36
CA ARG A 44 0.76 -2.21 7.39
C ARG A 44 1.18 -0.82 6.94
N ALA A 45 1.74 -0.68 5.75
CA ALA A 45 2.18 0.59 5.22
C ALA A 45 1.02 1.57 5.04
N SER A 46 -0.09 1.11 4.43
CA SER A 46 -1.26 1.95 4.15
C SER A 46 -2.01 2.36 5.41
N LEU A 47 -2.20 1.42 6.34
CA LEU A 47 -2.86 1.66 7.61
C LEU A 47 -2.02 2.59 8.51
N PHE A 48 -0.69 2.38 8.55
CA PHE A 48 0.22 3.29 9.25
C PHE A 48 0.14 4.71 8.68
N LEU A 49 0.24 4.88 7.35
CA LEU A 49 0.18 6.22 6.74
C LEU A 49 -1.12 6.93 7.06
N LYS A 50 -2.27 6.23 6.98
CA LYS A 50 -3.56 6.80 7.37
C LYS A 50 -3.51 7.32 8.81
N LEU A 51 -3.14 6.45 9.76
CA LEU A 51 -3.20 6.79 11.17
C LEU A 51 -2.19 7.90 11.52
N PHE A 52 -0.98 7.82 10.96
CA PHE A 52 0.09 8.80 11.18
C PHE A 52 -0.31 10.19 10.65
N LEU A 53 -0.83 10.28 9.42
CA LEU A 53 -1.25 11.55 8.83
C LEU A 53 -2.41 12.19 9.61
N GLU A 54 -3.36 11.39 10.08
CA GLU A 54 -4.48 11.89 10.87
C GLU A 54 -4.05 12.35 12.27
N GLN A 55 -3.28 11.52 12.98
CA GLN A 55 -2.92 11.80 14.39
C GLN A 55 -1.84 12.87 14.53
N GLU A 56 -0.84 12.87 13.65
CA GLU A 56 0.34 13.75 13.79
C GLU A 56 0.18 15.05 13.00
N HIS A 57 -0.67 15.06 11.98
CA HIS A 57 -0.75 16.16 11.02
C HIS A 57 -2.18 16.61 10.70
N GLY A 58 -3.20 16.05 11.36
CA GLY A 58 -4.60 16.42 11.12
C GLY A 58 -5.05 16.23 9.66
N THR A 59 -4.36 15.37 8.89
CA THR A 59 -4.61 15.17 7.47
C THR A 59 -5.43 13.90 7.27
N ALA A 60 -6.71 14.07 6.93
CA ALA A 60 -7.63 12.97 6.69
C ALA A 60 -7.30 12.27 5.36
N ALA A 61 -6.82 11.04 5.45
CA ALA A 61 -6.50 10.19 4.32
C ALA A 61 -7.16 8.81 4.47
N ASN A 62 -7.43 8.15 3.35
CA ASN A 62 -8.14 6.88 3.34
C ASN A 62 -7.17 5.75 3.02
N ALA A 63 -6.98 4.84 3.95
CA ALA A 63 -6.40 3.53 3.62
C ALA A 63 -7.50 2.73 2.92
N VAL A 64 -7.23 2.32 1.69
CA VAL A 64 -8.12 1.51 0.89
C VAL A 64 -7.60 0.09 0.88
N VAL A 65 -8.49 -0.86 1.15
CA VAL A 65 -8.25 -2.30 0.97
C VAL A 65 -9.14 -2.76 -0.16
N GLY A 66 -8.53 -3.28 -1.21
CA GLY A 66 -9.21 -3.70 -2.43
C GLY A 66 -8.41 -4.80 -3.12
N PHE A 67 -8.42 -4.79 -4.45
CA PHE A 67 -7.76 -5.78 -5.26
C PHE A 67 -6.90 -5.15 -6.35
N VAL A 68 -5.82 -5.84 -6.69
CA VAL A 68 -4.92 -5.45 -7.78
C VAL A 68 -4.66 -6.61 -8.72
N ASN A 69 -4.41 -6.30 -9.98
CA ASN A 69 -4.09 -7.28 -11.01
C ASN A 69 -3.03 -6.72 -11.95
N ASP A 70 -2.02 -7.52 -12.27
CA ASP A 70 -0.87 -7.13 -13.08
C ASP A 70 -1.07 -7.32 -14.60
N GLY A 71 -2.27 -7.78 -14.99
CA GLY A 71 -2.68 -8.03 -16.37
C GLY A 71 -2.23 -9.38 -16.93
N THR A 72 -1.65 -10.26 -16.11
CA THR A 72 -1.12 -11.55 -16.59
C THR A 72 -2.12 -12.70 -16.52
N ASP A 73 -3.07 -12.64 -15.60
CA ASP A 73 -4.13 -13.62 -15.43
C ASP A 73 -5.42 -12.97 -14.86
N GLU A 74 -6.42 -13.80 -14.56
CA GLU A 74 -7.68 -13.37 -13.92
C GLU A 74 -7.60 -13.43 -12.38
N LEU A 75 -6.40 -13.52 -11.78
CA LEU A 75 -6.24 -13.52 -10.33
C LEU A 75 -6.09 -12.08 -9.81
N TYR A 76 -6.97 -11.71 -8.88
CA TYR A 76 -7.01 -10.38 -8.29
C TYR A 76 -6.56 -10.49 -6.84
N ALA A 77 -5.30 -10.13 -6.60
CA ALA A 77 -4.68 -10.19 -5.28
C ALA A 77 -5.26 -9.11 -4.37
N SER A 78 -5.58 -9.48 -3.13
CA SER A 78 -5.95 -8.50 -2.12
C SER A 78 -4.77 -7.57 -1.82
N HIS A 79 -5.03 -6.27 -1.75
CA HIS A 79 -3.98 -5.27 -1.60
C HIS A 79 -4.49 -4.01 -0.91
N ALA A 80 -3.57 -3.22 -0.37
CA ALA A 80 -3.88 -1.93 0.22
C ALA A 80 -2.99 -0.80 -0.26
N TRP A 81 -3.61 0.37 -0.39
CA TRP A 81 -2.96 1.63 -0.74
C TRP A 81 -3.59 2.78 0.06
N LEU A 82 -2.97 3.95 0.01
CA LEU A 82 -3.54 5.18 0.58
C LEU A 82 -4.14 6.03 -0.55
N GLU A 83 -5.29 6.64 -0.31
CA GLU A 83 -5.88 7.67 -1.16
C GLU A 83 -6.02 8.99 -0.41
N PHE A 84 -5.57 10.06 -1.06
CA PHE A 84 -5.74 11.43 -0.58
C PHE A 84 -6.09 12.33 -1.77
N ARG A 85 -7.25 12.98 -1.72
CA ARG A 85 -7.76 13.88 -2.78
C ARG A 85 -7.75 13.25 -4.19
N GLY A 86 -8.14 11.98 -4.28
CA GLY A 86 -8.17 11.23 -5.54
C GLY A 86 -6.81 10.77 -6.06
N GLN A 87 -5.72 11.03 -5.33
CA GLN A 87 -4.38 10.59 -5.66
C GLN A 87 -3.98 9.39 -4.80
N ARG A 88 -3.28 8.43 -5.42
CA ARG A 88 -2.86 7.17 -4.80
C ARG A 88 -1.43 7.24 -4.27
N THR A 89 -1.18 6.62 -3.12
CA THR A 89 0.15 6.24 -2.65
C THR A 89 0.19 4.74 -2.41
N ASP A 90 1.08 4.05 -3.11
CA ASP A 90 1.32 2.62 -2.98
C ASP A 90 2.83 2.37 -2.96
N LEU A 91 3.32 1.94 -1.80
CA LEU A 91 4.74 1.74 -1.54
C LEU A 91 5.20 0.30 -1.82
N THR A 92 4.26 -0.64 -1.99
CA THR A 92 4.56 -2.06 -1.73
C THR A 92 4.56 -2.93 -2.96
N LEU A 93 3.84 -2.57 -4.03
CA LEU A 93 3.88 -3.35 -5.27
C LEU A 93 5.27 -3.39 -5.92
N CYS A 94 6.12 -2.38 -5.70
CA CYS A 94 7.49 -2.39 -6.20
C CYS A 94 8.40 -3.41 -5.48
N ARG A 95 7.94 -4.00 -4.36
CA ARG A 95 8.64 -5.00 -3.54
C ARG A 95 7.68 -6.13 -3.12
N PRO A 96 7.21 -6.96 -4.07
CA PRO A 96 6.43 -8.14 -3.74
C PRO A 96 7.34 -9.17 -3.05
N MET A 97 6.77 -9.93 -2.11
CA MET A 97 7.50 -10.97 -1.36
C MET A 97 8.06 -12.07 -2.27
N SER A 98 7.33 -12.40 -3.35
CA SER A 98 7.67 -13.41 -4.35
C SER A 98 7.59 -12.82 -5.76
N PRO A 99 8.63 -12.14 -6.26
CA PRO A 99 8.62 -11.45 -7.56
C PRO A 99 8.43 -12.38 -8.78
N GLU A 100 8.70 -13.67 -8.61
CA GLU A 100 8.47 -14.75 -9.58
C GLU A 100 6.99 -15.13 -9.72
N VAL A 101 6.20 -14.87 -8.68
CA VAL A 101 4.74 -15.13 -8.66
C VAL A 101 3.98 -13.84 -8.91
N GLN A 102 4.37 -12.76 -8.25
CA GLN A 102 3.76 -11.45 -8.35
C GLN A 102 4.78 -10.47 -8.92
N LYS A 103 4.59 -10.01 -10.16
CA LYS A 103 5.56 -9.13 -10.81
C LYS A 103 5.72 -7.81 -10.06
N ARG A 104 6.92 -7.24 -10.06
CA ARG A 104 7.16 -5.92 -9.46
C ARG A 104 6.29 -4.85 -10.15
N GLY A 105 5.51 -4.13 -9.36
CA GLY A 105 4.71 -2.99 -9.78
C GLY A 105 5.42 -1.65 -9.58
N GLN A 106 4.67 -0.57 -9.81
CA GLN A 106 5.18 0.80 -9.67
C GLN A 106 5.24 1.21 -8.20
N LEU A 107 6.25 2.02 -7.85
CA LEU A 107 6.22 2.82 -6.62
C LEU A 107 5.47 4.11 -6.91
N VAL A 108 4.31 4.30 -6.29
CA VAL A 108 3.47 5.48 -6.52
C VAL A 108 3.37 6.28 -5.22
N ILE A 109 3.62 7.59 -5.28
CA ILE A 109 3.42 8.50 -4.15
C ILE A 109 2.62 9.69 -4.66
N HIS A 110 1.43 9.90 -4.07
CA HIS A 110 0.50 10.98 -4.41
C HIS A 110 0.26 11.10 -5.93
N GLY A 111 -0.07 9.98 -6.56
CA GLY A 111 -0.36 9.86 -7.99
C GLY A 111 0.86 9.86 -8.90
N ARG A 112 2.04 10.25 -8.40
CA ARG A 112 3.27 10.25 -9.17
C ARG A 112 3.96 8.89 -9.11
N VAL A 113 4.32 8.33 -10.26
CA VAL A 113 5.21 7.18 -10.36
C VAL A 113 6.64 7.64 -10.03
N ILE A 114 7.17 7.15 -8.92
CA ILE A 114 8.52 7.47 -8.43
C ILE A 114 9.54 6.48 -9.00
N ALA A 115 9.15 5.21 -9.10
CA ALA A 115 9.94 4.16 -9.74
C ALA A 115 9.02 3.22 -10.52
N GLU A 116 9.46 2.84 -11.72
CA GLU A 116 8.76 1.88 -12.56
C GLU A 116 8.94 0.46 -12.03
N GLY A 117 7.93 -0.37 -12.28
CA GLY A 117 7.99 -1.82 -12.09
C GLY A 117 8.17 -2.56 -13.41
N TRP A 118 8.08 -3.89 -13.34
CA TRP A 118 7.98 -4.75 -14.52
C TRP A 118 6.56 -4.80 -15.08
N SER A 119 5.55 -4.44 -14.28
CA SER A 119 4.15 -4.48 -14.68
C SER A 119 3.37 -3.29 -14.13
N ARG A 120 2.33 -2.90 -14.86
CA ARG A 120 1.40 -1.85 -14.46
C ARG A 120 0.15 -2.51 -13.92
N TYR A 121 -0.10 -2.27 -12.64
CA TYR A 121 -1.24 -2.86 -11.96
C TYR A 121 -2.50 -2.05 -12.19
N THR A 122 -3.61 -2.75 -12.34
CA THR A 122 -4.96 -2.19 -12.23
C THR A 122 -5.45 -2.34 -10.80
N TYR A 123 -6.33 -1.44 -10.36
CA TYR A 123 -6.80 -1.34 -8.98
C TYR A 123 -8.32 -1.37 -8.96
N HIS A 124 -8.89 -2.16 -8.05
CA HIS A 124 -10.31 -2.48 -8.03
C HIS A 124 -10.84 -2.47 -6.60
N MET A 125 -11.94 -1.78 -6.35
CA MET A 125 -12.61 -1.80 -5.05
C MET A 125 -13.31 -3.13 -4.78
N HIS A 126 -13.74 -3.79 -5.84
CA HIS A 126 -14.40 -5.09 -5.81
C HIS A 126 -13.75 -6.00 -6.84
N ARG A 127 -13.65 -7.29 -6.52
CA ARG A 127 -13.15 -8.28 -7.47
C ARG A 127 -14.10 -8.34 -8.69
N PRO A 128 -13.60 -8.18 -9.93
CA PRO A 128 -14.40 -8.37 -11.14
C PRO A 128 -14.96 -9.80 -11.26
N LEU A 129 -15.93 -10.01 -12.16
CA LEU A 129 -16.63 -11.29 -12.31
C LEU A 129 -15.68 -12.43 -12.70
N GLU A 130 -14.70 -12.15 -13.56
CA GLU A 130 -13.63 -13.06 -13.96
C GLU A 130 -12.82 -13.53 -12.75
N GLY A 131 -12.41 -12.60 -11.88
CA GLY A 131 -11.69 -12.95 -10.65
C GLY A 131 -12.53 -13.76 -9.67
N LEU A 132 -13.84 -13.47 -9.57
CA LEU A 132 -14.75 -14.26 -8.73
C LEU A 132 -14.86 -15.71 -9.22
N ARG A 133 -14.84 -15.95 -10.53
CA ARG A 133 -14.84 -17.31 -11.09
C ARG A 133 -13.57 -18.09 -10.72
N VAL A 134 -12.40 -17.45 -10.79
CA VAL A 134 -11.13 -18.08 -10.37
C VAL A 134 -11.18 -18.47 -8.89
N ILE A 135 -11.65 -17.58 -8.03
CA ILE A 135 -11.79 -17.86 -6.59
C ILE A 135 -12.78 -18.99 -6.33
N GLN A 136 -13.91 -19.03 -7.03
CA GLN A 136 -14.88 -20.11 -6.91
C GLN A 136 -14.29 -21.47 -7.33
N GLN A 137 -13.48 -21.49 -8.40
CA GLN A 137 -12.78 -22.68 -8.85
C GLN A 137 -11.76 -23.15 -7.79
N MET A 138 -10.96 -22.24 -7.24
CA MET A 138 -9.99 -22.56 -6.18
C MET A 138 -10.67 -23.02 -4.89
N MET A 139 -11.82 -22.45 -4.53
CA MET A 139 -12.63 -22.89 -3.39
C MET A 139 -13.24 -24.28 -3.60
N SER A 140 -13.50 -24.66 -4.85
CA SER A 140 -14.01 -25.99 -5.18
C SER A 140 -12.94 -27.08 -5.06
N ASN A 141 -11.66 -26.72 -5.24
CA ASN A 141 -10.54 -27.63 -5.08
C ASN A 141 -10.09 -27.77 -3.60
N PRO A 142 -10.14 -28.98 -2.99
CA PRO A 142 -9.73 -29.20 -1.61
C PRO A 142 -8.30 -28.78 -1.28
N SER A 143 -7.36 -28.80 -2.23
CA SER A 143 -5.96 -28.44 -1.96
C SER A 143 -5.73 -26.93 -1.82
N THR A 144 -6.54 -26.11 -2.50
CA THR A 144 -6.42 -24.64 -2.46
C THR A 144 -7.44 -23.97 -1.55
N ARG A 145 -8.55 -24.65 -1.23
CA ARG A 145 -9.64 -24.11 -0.42
C ARG A 145 -9.19 -23.49 0.92
N PRO A 146 -8.36 -24.12 1.76
CA PRO A 146 -8.00 -23.56 3.05
C PRO A 146 -7.28 -22.21 2.92
N MET A 147 -6.32 -22.14 2.00
CA MET A 147 -5.56 -20.92 1.73
C MET A 147 -6.47 -19.79 1.22
N VAL A 148 -7.37 -20.08 0.28
CA VAL A 148 -8.28 -19.05 -0.26
C VAL A 148 -9.24 -18.56 0.81
N ALA A 149 -9.80 -19.46 1.63
CA ALA A 149 -10.68 -19.07 2.73
C ALA A 149 -9.98 -18.14 3.74
N GLU A 150 -8.74 -18.46 4.12
CA GLU A 150 -7.93 -17.63 5.01
C GLU A 150 -7.65 -16.24 4.41
N GLN A 151 -7.32 -16.17 3.12
CA GLN A 151 -7.07 -14.89 2.44
C GLN A 151 -8.33 -14.04 2.32
N GLU A 152 -9.50 -14.63 2.06
CA GLU A 152 -10.77 -13.91 2.04
C GLU A 152 -11.13 -13.37 3.43
N GLU A 153 -10.94 -14.17 4.49
CA GLU A 153 -11.17 -13.72 5.87
C GLU A 153 -10.24 -12.58 6.25
N LEU A 154 -8.95 -12.69 5.89
CA LEU A 154 -7.96 -11.65 6.12
C LEU A 154 -8.33 -10.36 5.37
N HIS A 155 -8.73 -10.45 4.10
CA HIS A 155 -9.18 -9.29 3.32
C HIS A 155 -10.34 -8.58 4.01
N LEU A 156 -11.40 -9.30 4.38
CA LEU A 156 -12.58 -8.73 5.04
C LEU A 156 -12.21 -8.07 6.39
N ARG A 157 -11.34 -8.73 7.16
CA ARG A 157 -10.81 -8.17 8.41
C ARG A 157 -10.08 -6.85 8.16
N MET A 158 -9.21 -6.80 7.15
CA MET A 158 -8.46 -5.58 6.82
C MET A 158 -9.35 -4.47 6.26
N VAL A 159 -10.39 -4.79 5.48
CA VAL A 159 -11.42 -3.82 5.06
C VAL A 159 -12.12 -3.18 6.27
N ALA A 160 -12.43 -3.97 7.30
CA ALA A 160 -13.00 -3.45 8.53
C ALA A 160 -11.98 -2.61 9.33
N THR A 161 -10.76 -3.11 9.48
CA THR A 161 -9.66 -2.42 10.17
C THR A 161 -9.37 -1.05 9.55
N ALA A 162 -9.33 -0.95 8.22
CA ALA A 162 -9.01 0.30 7.50
C ALA A 162 -9.97 1.46 7.80
N LYS A 163 -11.18 1.15 8.31
CA LYS A 163 -12.23 2.13 8.63
C LYS A 163 -12.23 2.57 10.09
N ASN A 164 -11.40 1.97 10.95
CA ASN A 164 -11.44 2.21 12.40
C ASN A 164 -10.03 2.41 12.97
N ASN A 165 -9.72 3.64 13.37
CA ASN A 165 -8.40 4.01 13.89
C ASN A 165 -7.96 3.21 15.12
N THR A 166 -8.89 2.80 15.99
CA THR A 166 -8.58 1.92 17.13
C THR A 166 -8.14 0.54 16.67
N LEU A 167 -8.81 -0.03 15.65
CA LEU A 167 -8.41 -1.31 15.06
C LEU A 167 -7.08 -1.19 14.31
N ILE A 168 -6.85 -0.07 13.61
CA ILE A 168 -5.55 0.19 12.97
C ILE A 168 -4.45 0.19 14.02
N ARG A 169 -4.63 0.92 15.12
CA ARG A 169 -3.64 0.99 16.20
C ARG A 169 -3.36 -0.39 16.78
N ALA A 170 -4.41 -1.15 17.12
CA ALA A 170 -4.28 -2.51 17.64
C ALA A 170 -3.54 -3.45 16.66
N TYR A 171 -3.83 -3.35 15.36
CA TYR A 171 -3.15 -4.12 14.33
C TYR A 171 -1.65 -3.79 14.24
N LEU A 172 -1.29 -2.50 14.25
CA LEU A 172 0.09 -2.06 14.16
C LEU A 172 0.91 -2.40 15.41
N ASP A 173 0.31 -2.26 16.59
CA ASP A 173 0.97 -2.56 17.87
C ASP A 173 1.06 -4.07 18.14
N GLY A 174 0.17 -4.88 17.54
CA GLY A 174 0.18 -6.33 17.61
C GLY A 174 1.15 -7.02 16.63
N ALA A 175 1.96 -6.28 15.88
CA ALA A 175 2.86 -6.86 14.90
C ALA A 175 3.97 -7.73 15.56
N PRO A 176 4.18 -8.97 15.10
CA PRO A 176 5.06 -9.94 15.78
C PRO A 176 6.55 -9.59 15.72
N ASP A 177 6.95 -8.75 14.76
CA ASP A 177 8.33 -8.25 14.63
C ASP A 177 8.65 -7.09 15.58
N GLY A 178 7.67 -6.67 16.40
CA GLY A 178 7.83 -5.61 17.37
C GLY A 178 7.97 -4.21 16.78
N LEU A 179 7.76 -4.02 15.47
CA LEU A 179 7.72 -2.70 14.81
C LEU A 179 6.34 -2.04 15.04
N THR A 180 6.06 -1.66 16.28
CA THR A 180 4.80 -1.00 16.69
C THR A 180 4.58 0.34 15.99
N TYR A 181 3.38 0.91 16.11
CA TYR A 181 3.10 2.25 15.54
C TYR A 181 4.13 3.28 16.00
N ASP A 182 4.43 3.35 17.30
CA ASP A 182 5.31 4.38 17.85
C ASP A 182 6.75 4.25 17.34
N ARG A 183 7.22 3.00 17.12
CA ARG A 183 8.56 2.76 16.57
C ARG A 183 8.66 3.20 15.11
N ILE A 184 7.64 2.89 14.31
CA ILE A 184 7.59 3.32 12.91
C ILE A 184 7.46 4.86 12.85
N ALA A 185 6.56 5.46 13.65
CA ALA A 185 6.39 6.91 13.73
C ALA A 185 7.69 7.63 14.11
N THR A 186 8.43 7.10 15.07
CA THR A 186 9.75 7.65 15.45
C THR A 186 10.74 7.59 14.29
N ALA A 187 10.77 6.49 13.54
CA ALA A 187 11.66 6.35 12.39
C ALA A 187 11.27 7.31 11.25
N VAL A 188 9.98 7.42 10.94
CA VAL A 188 9.46 8.34 9.90
C VAL A 188 9.74 9.80 10.24
N LYS A 189 9.65 10.20 11.52
CA LYS A 189 9.96 11.57 11.96
C LYS A 189 11.46 11.92 11.88
N ARG A 190 12.35 10.93 11.82
CA ARG A 190 13.81 11.13 11.76
C ARG A 190 14.37 11.16 10.33
N GLY A 191 13.66 10.55 9.38
CA GLY A 191 14.03 10.49 7.96
C GLY A 191 13.48 11.67 7.18
#